data_AF-A0A3M2VL22-F1
#
_entry.id   AF-A0A3M2VL22-F1
#
_cell.length_a   1.000
_cell.length_b   1.000
_cell.length_c   1.000
_cell.angle_alpha   90.00
_cell.angle_beta   90.00
_cell.angle_gamma   90.00
#
_symmetry.space_group_name_H-M   'P 1'
#
loop_
_entity.id
_entity.type
_entity.pdbx_description
1 polymer ?
#
loop_
_entity_poly.entity_id
_entity_poly.type
_entity_poly.pdbx_seq_one_letter_code
_entity_poly.pdbx_strand_id
1 'polypeptide(L)' 'MTNAGIGPGSSVAIYGAGPVGLMSAACAKMLGAERIFMVDHHPYRLAYAQKT' A
#
# COMPACT_ATOMS: atom_id res chain seq x y z
N MET A 1 -11.49 3.28 -14.54
CA MET A 1 -11.01 4.39 -13.70
C MET A 1 -11.02 3.90 -12.27
N THR A 2 -9.88 3.85 -11.59
CA THR A 2 -9.83 3.47 -10.16
C THR A 2 -9.97 4.74 -9.32
N ASN A 3 -10.57 4.63 -8.13
CA ASN A 3 -10.82 5.81 -7.28
C ASN A 3 -9.54 6.58 -6.93
N ALA A 4 -8.40 5.88 -6.84
CA ALA A 4 -7.09 6.45 -6.54
C ALA A 4 -6.19 6.64 -7.77
N GLY A 5 -6.71 6.43 -8.99
CA GLY A 5 -5.96 6.65 -10.24
C GLY A 5 -4.70 5.79 -10.41
N ILE A 6 -4.62 4.65 -9.74
CA ILE A 6 -3.42 3.78 -9.76
C ILE A 6 -3.30 3.08 -11.11
N GLY A 7 -2.08 3.10 -11.66
CA GLY A 7 -1.67 2.38 -12.87
C GLY A 7 -0.15 2.10 -12.89
N PRO A 8 0.36 1.53 -14.00
CA PRO A 8 1.80 1.29 -14.19
C PRO A 8 2.65 2.52 -13.91
N GLY A 9 3.71 2.38 -13.12
CA GLY A 9 4.60 3.49 -12.76
C GLY A 9 4.12 4.35 -11.59
N SER A 10 2.96 4.05 -11.01
CA SER A 10 2.41 4.86 -9.91
C SER A 10 3.23 4.75 -8.63
N SER A 11 3.35 5.86 -7.92
CA SER A 11 3.80 5.89 -6.52
C SER A 11 2.61 6.21 -5.62
N VAL A 12 2.35 5.36 -4.62
CA VAL A 12 1.16 5.44 -3.77
C VAL A 12 1.57 5.52 -2.30
N ALA A 13 0.88 6.36 -1.53
CA ALA A 13 0.98 6.39 -0.07
C ALA A 13 -0.32 5.86 0.56
N ILE A 14 -0.19 4.92 1.49
CA ILE A 14 -1.30 4.26 2.20
C ILE A 14 -1.16 4.58 3.69
N TYR A 15 -2.15 5.29 4.23
CA TYR A 15 -2.23 5.61 5.65
C TYR A 15 -3.03 4.52 6.38
N GLY A 16 -2.33 3.74 7.18
CA GLY A 16 -2.81 2.57 7.90
C GLY A 16 -2.20 1.29 7.35
N ALA A 17 -1.41 0.58 8.16
CA ALA A 17 -0.78 -0.70 7.83
C ALA A 17 -1.53 -1.89 8.46
N GLY A 18 -2.82 -1.72 8.74
CA GLY A 18 -3.70 -2.81 9.15
C GLY A 18 -4.16 -3.69 7.97
N PRO A 19 -5.08 -4.65 8.20
CA PRO A 19 -5.54 -5.58 7.18
C PRO A 19 -6.05 -4.91 5.89
N VAL A 20 -6.83 -3.83 6.02
CA VAL A 20 -7.37 -3.09 4.86
C VAL A 20 -6.27 -2.35 4.11
N GLY A 21 -5.29 -1.78 4.81
CA GLY A 21 -4.16 -1.11 4.17
C GLY A 21 -3.23 -2.08 3.43
N LEU A 22 -3.00 -3.26 4.01
CA LEU A 22 -2.26 -4.35 3.36
C LEU A 22 -2.98 -4.84 2.09
N MET A 23 -4.30 -5.03 2.15
CA MET A 23 -5.09 -5.36 0.96
C MET A 23 -5.00 -4.24 -0.08
N SER A 24 -5.06 -2.98 0.35
CA SER A 24 -4.93 -1.82 -0.54
C SER A 24 -3.55 -1.79 -1.22
N ALA A 25 -2.48 -2.13 -0.48
CA ALA A 25 -1.13 -2.26 -1.03
C ALA A 25 -1.05 -3.40 -2.05
N ALA A 26 -1.68 -4.55 -1.77
CA ALA A 26 -1.74 -5.67 -2.70
C ALA A 26 -2.46 -5.27 -4.01
N CYS A 27 -3.62 -4.62 -3.92
CA CYS A 27 -4.32 -4.10 -5.09
C CYS A 27 -3.49 -3.06 -5.85
N ALA A 28 -2.79 -2.17 -5.15
CA ALA A 28 -1.92 -1.18 -5.78
C ALA A 28 -0.76 -1.85 -6.56
N LYS A 29 -0.12 -2.89 -5.98
CA LYS A 29 0.89 -3.71 -6.68
C LYS A 29 0.29 -4.35 -7.94
N MET A 30 -0.90 -4.96 -7.83
CA MET A 30 -1.59 -5.59 -8.97
C MET A 30 -1.93 -4.60 -10.10
N LEU A 31 -2.18 -3.34 -9.77
CA LEU A 31 -2.48 -2.28 -10.74
C LEU A 31 -1.21 -1.66 -11.36
N GLY A 32 -0.01 -2.07 -10.94
CA GLY A 32 1.26 -1.60 -11.51
C GLY A 32 1.94 -0.47 -10.74
N ALA A 33 1.58 -0.24 -9.47
CA ALA A 33 2.34 0.69 -8.64
C ALA A 33 3.78 0.17 -8.42
N GLU A 34 4.76 1.03 -8.71
CA GLU A 34 6.18 0.71 -8.53
C GLU A 34 6.68 0.98 -7.11
N ARG A 35 6.07 1.96 -6.44
CA ARG A 35 6.46 2.35 -5.09
C ARG A 35 5.23 2.53 -4.21
N ILE A 36 5.27 1.88 -3.04
CA ILE A 36 4.20 1.96 -2.05
C ILE A 36 4.83 2.39 -0.72
N PHE A 37 4.33 3.50 -0.17
CA PHE A 37 4.70 3.98 1.15
C PHE A 37 3.58 3.65 2.14
N MET A 38 3.89 2.91 3.19
CA MET A 38 2.96 2.58 4.27
C MET A 38 3.23 3.46 5.48
N VAL A 39 2.20 4.13 5.99
CA VAL A 39 2.30 5.02 7.15
C VAL A 39 1.38 4.50 8.25
N ASP A 40 1.93 4.13 9.41
CA ASP A 40 1.16 3.72 10.58
C ASP A 40 1.94 4.11 11.85
N HIS A 41 1.24 4.30 12.97
CA HIS A 41 1.86 4.59 14.26
C HIS A 41 2.19 3.32 15.05
N HIS A 42 1.65 2.16 14.67
CA HIS A 42 1.95 0.88 15.29
C HIS A 42 3.15 0.21 14.60
N PRO A 43 4.30 0.08 15.28
CA PRO A 43 5.51 -0.48 14.67
C PRO A 43 5.33 -1.93 14.20
N TYR A 44 4.52 -2.72 14.91
CA TYR A 44 4.28 -4.12 14.54
C TYR A 44 3.55 -4.27 13.20
N ARG A 45 2.68 -3.31 12.85
CA ARG A 45 1.94 -3.29 11.58
C ARG A 45 2.87 -2.96 10.42
N LEU A 46 3.74 -1.97 10.62
CA LEU A 46 4.78 -1.62 9.64
C LEU A 46 5.77 -2.77 9.44
N ALA A 47 6.22 -3.40 10.52
CA ALA A 47 7.13 -4.55 10.44
C ALA A 47 6.50 -5.73 9.69
N TYR A 48 5.19 -5.95 9.84
CA TYR A 48 4.46 -6.96 9.08
C TYR A 48 4.34 -6.55 7.59
N ALA A 49 3.95 -5.31 7.33
CA ALA A 49 3.82 -4.76 5.98
C ALA A 49 5.13 -4.80 5.17
N GLN A 50 6.27 -4.61 5.83
CA GLN A 50 7.57 -4.66 5.18
C GLN A 50 8.01 -6.09 4.83
N LYS A 51 7.48 -7.11 5.50
CA LYS A 51 7.81 -8.53 5.25
C LYS A 51 6.97 -9.16 4.14
N THR A 52 5.91 -8.49 3.66
CA THR A 52 4.88 -9.05 2.78
C THR A 52 4.75 -8.24 1.47
#